data_AF-A0A7C0Z2E7-F1
#
_entry.id   AF-A0A7C0Z2E7-F1
#
_cell.length_a   1.000
_cell.length_b   1.000
_cell.length_c   1.000
_cell.angle_alpha   90.00
_cell.angle_beta   90.00
_cell.angle_gamma   90.00
#
_symmetry.space_group_name_H-M   'P 1'
#
loop_
_entity.id
_entity.type
_entity.pdbx_description
1 polymer ?
#
loop_
_entity_poly.entity_id
_entity_poly.type
_entity_poly.pdbx_seq_one_letter_code
_entity_poly.pdbx_strand_id
1 'polypeptide(L)' 'MKCETELLGQEKWGSVSVCRRCGAVSINWGNASVRMPKELLESFVRMINGAYIKLLEEQGHRYEG' A
#
# COMPACT_ATOMS: atom_id res chain seq x y z
N MET A 1 2.43 -25.43 4.67
CA MET A 1 3.13 -25.00 3.44
C MET A 1 3.37 -23.49 3.52
N LYS A 2 4.61 -22.99 3.38
CA LYS A 2 4.93 -21.56 3.51
C LYS A 2 4.56 -20.79 2.22
N CYS A 3 3.99 -19.59 2.35
CA CYS A 3 3.66 -18.70 1.23
C CYS A 3 4.97 -18.08 0.72
N GLU A 4 5.35 -18.30 -0.53
CA GLU A 4 6.49 -17.60 -1.12
C GLU A 4 6.15 -16.12 -1.30
N THR A 5 7.00 -15.25 -0.72
CA THR A 5 6.83 -13.80 -0.72
C THR A 5 7.85 -13.14 -1.62
N GLU A 6 7.41 -12.14 -2.38
CA GLU A 6 8.23 -11.30 -3.24
C GLU A 6 8.32 -9.90 -2.64
N LEU A 7 9.54 -9.36 -2.54
CA LEU A 7 9.78 -8.00 -2.07
C LEU A 7 9.41 -7.01 -3.18
N LEU A 8 8.44 -6.14 -2.90
CA LEU A 8 7.99 -5.11 -3.85
C LEU A 8 8.73 -3.78 -3.67
N GLY A 9 9.14 -3.48 -2.45
CA GLY A 9 9.83 -2.24 -2.14
C GLY A 9 10.48 -2.28 -0.76
N GLN A 10 11.61 -1.59 -0.64
CA GLN A 10 12.34 -1.47 0.61
C GLN A 10 12.80 -0.03 0.77
N GLU A 11 12.40 0.56 1.89
CA GLU A 11 12.75 1.90 2.30
C GLU A 11 13.54 1.86 3.61
N LYS A 12 14.16 2.98 3.98
CA LYS A 12 14.90 3.08 5.26
C LYS A 12 14.05 2.75 6.49
N TRP A 13 12.73 2.97 6.39
CA TRP A 13 11.78 2.80 7.49
C TRP A 13 11.01 1.47 7.45
N GLY A 14 11.11 0.70 6.36
CA GLY A 14 10.31 -0.52 6.25
C GLY A 14 10.42 -1.24 4.91
N SER A 15 9.72 -2.37 4.79
CA SER A 15 9.64 -3.16 3.57
C SER A 15 8.23 -3.61 3.28
N VAL A 16 7.92 -3.76 2.00
CA VAL A 16 6.63 -4.28 1.51
C VAL A 16 6.89 -5.52 0.69
N SER A 17 6.20 -6.60 1.00
CA SER A 17 6.24 -7.85 0.24
C SER A 17 4.85 -8.37 -0.05
N VAL A 18 4.71 -9.14 -1.13
CA VAL A 18 3.45 -9.75 -1.54
C VAL A 18 3.59 -11.26 -1.59
N CYS A 19 2.60 -12.01 -1.11
CA CYS A 19 2.58 -13.45 -1.36
C CYS A 19 2.13 -13.73 -2.79
N ARG A 20 2.95 -14.45 -3.55
CA ARG A 20 2.65 -14.81 -4.95
C ARG A 20 1.40 -15.67 -5.12
N ARG A 21 1.06 -16.46 -4.10
CA ARG A 21 -0.08 -17.39 -4.15
C ARG A 21 -1.42 -16.72 -3.89
N CYS A 22 -1.50 -15.85 -2.89
CA CYS A 22 -2.77 -15.29 -2.43
C CYS A 22 -2.86 -13.76 -2.56
N GLY A 23 -1.84 -13.11 -3.08
CA GLY A 23 -1.79 -11.66 -3.21
C GLY A 23 -1.68 -10.90 -1.89
N ALA A 24 -1.71 -11.57 -0.72
CA ALA A 24 -1.64 -10.89 0.56
C ALA A 24 -0.36 -10.06 0.68
N VAL A 25 -0.52 -8.80 1.09
CA VAL A 25 0.57 -7.84 1.24
C VAL A 25 1.00 -7.82 2.70
N SER A 26 2.30 -7.84 2.93
CA SER A 26 2.92 -7.70 4.24
C SER A 26 3.78 -6.46 4.26
N ILE A 27 3.50 -5.56 5.20
CA ILE A 27 4.26 -4.34 5.43
C ILE A 27 5.01 -4.54 6.74
N ASN A 28 6.31 -4.32 6.74
CA ASN A 28 7.17 -4.42 7.91
C ASN A 28 7.78 -3.05 8.21
N TRP A 29 7.75 -2.62 9.46
CA TRP A 29 8.36 -1.37 9.92
C TRP A 29 9.00 -1.60 11.30
N GLY A 30 10.32 -1.49 11.38
CA GLY A 30 11.07 -1.88 12.57
C GLY A 30 10.75 -3.31 13.02
N ASN A 31 10.23 -3.45 14.24
CA ASN A 31 9.82 -4.74 14.83
C ASN A 31 8.35 -5.08 14.61
N ALA A 32 7.59 -4.24 13.92
CA ALA A 32 6.18 -4.44 13.66
C ALA A 32 5.95 -4.93 12.23
N SER A 33 4.93 -5.78 12.08
CA SER A 33 4.54 -6.35 10.80
C SER A 33 3.03 -6.45 10.75
N VAL A 34 2.44 -6.04 9.64
CA VAL A 34 1.02 -6.27 9.34
C VAL A 34 0.93 -7.05 8.04
N ARG A 35 -0.02 -7.98 8.00
CA ARG A 35 -0.39 -8.71 6.81
C ARG A 35 -1.86 -8.50 6.52
N MET A 36 -2.18 -8.15 5.28
CA MET A 36 -3.54 -7.90 4.85
C MET A 36 -3.81 -8.44 3.43
N PRO A 37 -5.07 -8.71 3.08
CA PRO A 37 -5.46 -9.00 1.70
C PRO A 37 -5.13 -7.82 0.76
N LYS A 38 -4.83 -8.12 -0.50
CA LYS A 38 -4.50 -7.10 -1.50
C LYS A 38 -5.65 -6.12 -1.69
N GLU A 39 -6.87 -6.63 -1.68
CA GLU A 39 -8.10 -5.88 -1.93
C GLU A 39 -8.31 -4.78 -0.87
N LEU A 40 -7.92 -5.07 0.37
CA LEU A 40 -8.02 -4.11 1.47
C LEU A 40 -6.98 -3.00 1.32
N LEU A 41 -5.75 -3.33 0.91
CA LEU A 41 -4.72 -2.34 0.63
C LEU A 41 -5.12 -1.45 -0.55
N GLU A 42 -5.63 -2.03 -1.64
CA GLU A 42 -6.09 -1.27 -2.81
C GLU A 42 -7.25 -0.33 -2.46
N SER A 43 -8.21 -0.80 -1.65
CA SER A 43 -9.31 0.05 -1.17
C SER A 43 -8.79 1.21 -0.32
N PHE A 44 -7.80 0.97 0.54
CA PHE A 44 -7.21 2.00 1.38
C PHE A 44 -6.43 3.03 0.55
N VAL A 45 -5.61 2.59 -0.39
CA VAL A 45 -4.86 3.49 -1.30
C VAL A 45 -5.82 4.34 -2.13
N ARG A 46 -6.89 3.76 -2.68
CA ARG A 46 -7.92 4.50 -3.42
C ARG A 46 -8.59 5.57 -2.55
N MET A 47 -8.89 5.23 -1.30
CA MET A 47 -9.49 6.19 -0.34
C MET A 47 -8.55 7.36 -0.06
N ILE A 48 -7.28 7.09 0.23
CA ILE A 48 -6.26 8.13 0.48
C ILE A 48 -6.07 8.99 -0.77
N ASN A 49 -5.90 8.37 -1.94
CA ASN A 49 -5.70 9.11 -3.19
C ASN A 49 -6.92 9.98 -3.49
N GLY A 50 -8.14 9.47 -3.32
CA GLY A 50 -9.36 10.26 -3.50
C GLY A 50 -9.43 11.45 -2.53
N ALA A 51 -9.08 11.26 -1.26
CA ALA A 51 -9.03 12.34 -0.28
C ALA A 51 -7.95 13.39 -0.63
N TYR A 52 -6.78 12.94 -1.09
CA TYR A 52 -5.70 13.83 -1.50
C TYR A 52 -6.06 14.65 -2.75
N ILE A 53 -6.66 14.02 -3.76
CA ILE A 53 -7.13 14.71 -4.97
C ILE A 53 -8.15 15.79 -4.59
N LYS A 54 -9.11 15.46 -3.71
CA LYS A 54 -10.11 16.43 -3.25
C LYS A 54 -9.47 17.64 -2.54
N LEU A 55 -8.47 17.39 -1.70
CA LEU A 55 -7.72 18.48 -1.04
C LEU A 55 -7.00 19.38 -2.05
N LEU A 56 -6.40 18.81 -3.10
CA LEU A 56 -5.76 19.58 -4.17
C LEU A 56 -6.78 20.44 -4.93
N GLU A 57 -7.95 19.89 -5.25
CA GLU A 57 -9.04 20.62 -5.89
C GLU A 57 -9.53 21.80 -5.02
N GLU A 58 -9.69 21.58 -3.71
CA GLU A 58 -10.06 22.64 -2.74
C GLU A 58 -8.99 23.75 -2.66
N GLN A 59 -7.72 23.42 -2.89
CA GLN A 59 -6.61 24.37 -2.97
C GLN A 59 -6.47 25.05 -4.35
N GLY A 60 -7.37 24.77 -5.28
CA GLY A 60 -7.35 25.33 -6.64
C GLY A 60 -6.34 24.68 -7.58
N HIS A 61 -5.70 23.58 -7.16
CA HIS A 61 -4.86 22.76 -8.04
C HIS A 61 -5.76 21.84 -8.86
N ARG A 62 -5.52 21.76 -10.18
CA ARG A 62 -6.17 20.77 -11.04
C ARG A 62 -5.28 19.55 -11.18
N TYR A 63 -5.84 18.37 -10.98
CA TYR A 63 -5.18 17.11 -11.25
C TYR A 63 -5.24 16.82 -12.76
N GLU A 64 -4.10 16.88 -13.45
CA GLU A 64 -3.95 16.40 -14.83
C GLU A 64 -3.49 14.95 -14.75
N GLY A 65 -4.46 14.03 -14.77
CA GLY A 65 -4.22 12.58 -14.68
C GLY A 65 -3.51 12.01 -15.90
#